data_AF-E5A7K4-F1
#
_entry.id   AF-E5A7K4-F1
#
_cell.length_a   1.000
_cell.length_b   1.000
_cell.length_c   1.000
_cell.angle_alpha   90.00
_cell.angle_beta   90.00
_cell.angle_gamma   90.00
#
_symmetry.space_group_name_H-M   'P 1'
#
loop_
_entity.id
_entity.type
_entity.pdbx_description
1 polymer ?
#
loop_
_entity_poly.entity_id
_entity_poly.type
_entity_poly.pdbx_seq_one_letter_code
_entity_poly.pdbx_strand_id
1 'polypeptide(L)'
;MSTTPISPPEKDPQIFSQATSSSHASSSTYYSRISVNSLKQAILHLLPPRPRHKLNDEEQQAHADSDTNSAHQSIAESDESSDTEIFSPCPKDGTRVRTLEACPKGYPQLAAFKASEQNFMLYRSFSCVHARLLLRLQASIQALESELDSLDRLHNETAEGRSRLASWDNDVGACEDEKAQGLRTRETILEELRIKVNQYDELLIKARELVGFQRPSSRDYGNVCRFFRKVGPVVEEDEEYLTWREDIITLRHGREWAGFDGLVEELLHKFDGPLIRFFFCTPAQLRKSTDKDIYYYSPTRVSKLVNAFITIVIFALLAAPVLSMYHLSTLKTHEAIFSAIGVLMVFTLLFAAAMAALTKARRHELFAASAAYCAVLVVFIGSTGFN
;
A
#
# COMPACT_ATOMS: atom_id res chain seq x y z
N MET A 1 -65.25 -25.33 4.30
CA MET A 1 -66.39 -25.79 3.49
C MET A 1 -67.11 -24.53 3.01
N SER A 2 -66.75 -24.06 1.81
CA SER A 2 -67.60 -24.04 0.60
C SER A 2 -68.65 -22.91 0.71
N THR A 3 -68.71 -21.87 -0.12
CA THR A 3 -68.60 -21.77 -1.60
C THR A 3 -68.48 -20.29 -2.01
N THR A 4 -67.74 -20.00 -3.09
CA THR A 4 -67.84 -18.77 -3.91
C THR A 4 -69.23 -18.67 -4.58
N PRO A 5 -69.66 -17.50 -5.12
CA PRO A 5 -69.47 -17.29 -6.57
C PRO A 5 -69.47 -15.82 -7.12
N ILE A 6 -68.99 -15.71 -8.37
CA ILE A 6 -69.38 -14.79 -9.48
C ILE A 6 -68.72 -13.39 -9.61
N SER A 7 -68.27 -13.15 -10.84
CA SER A 7 -67.50 -12.04 -11.43
C SER A 7 -68.34 -11.21 -12.45
N PRO A 8 -67.74 -10.38 -13.35
CA PRO A 8 -67.72 -8.91 -13.43
C PRO A 8 -68.65 -8.30 -14.52
N PRO A 9 -68.59 -6.99 -14.84
CA PRO A 9 -67.88 -6.54 -16.08
C PRO A 9 -67.28 -5.08 -16.01
N GLU A 10 -66.13 -4.80 -16.62
CA GLU A 10 -65.92 -4.11 -17.93
C GLU A 10 -65.98 -2.55 -17.90
N LYS A 11 -64.84 -1.89 -18.20
CA LYS A 11 -64.63 -0.79 -19.19
C LYS A 11 -63.43 0.13 -18.87
N ASP A 12 -62.54 0.24 -19.86
CA ASP A 12 -61.44 1.19 -20.10
C ASP A 12 -61.91 2.67 -20.21
N PRO A 13 -61.11 3.66 -20.68
CA PRO A 13 -59.72 4.11 -20.39
C PRO A 13 -59.64 5.66 -20.17
N GLN A 14 -58.56 6.19 -19.57
CA GLN A 14 -58.06 7.59 -19.75
C GLN A 14 -56.54 7.56 -19.52
N ILE A 15 -55.61 7.88 -20.43
CA ILE A 15 -55.38 9.05 -21.30
C ILE A 15 -55.50 10.40 -20.57
N PHE A 16 -54.35 10.91 -20.12
CA PHE A 16 -54.04 12.33 -20.24
C PHE A 16 -52.59 12.52 -20.67
N SER A 17 -52.42 13.31 -21.73
CA SER A 17 -51.20 13.63 -22.47
C SER A 17 -50.73 15.05 -22.15
N GLN A 18 -49.44 15.31 -22.41
CA GLN A 18 -48.76 16.53 -22.92
C GLN A 18 -47.45 16.75 -22.13
N ALA A 19 -46.23 16.63 -22.69
CA ALA A 19 -45.59 17.25 -23.88
C ALA A 19 -45.47 18.78 -23.74
N THR A 20 -44.29 19.37 -23.52
CA THR A 20 -43.21 19.73 -24.46
C THR A 20 -42.16 20.52 -23.63
N SER A 21 -40.84 20.60 -23.88
CA SER A 21 -40.16 21.10 -25.08
C SER A 21 -38.63 20.95 -24.93
N SER A 22 -38.00 20.47 -26.02
CA SER A 22 -36.69 20.82 -26.65
C SER A 22 -35.70 21.74 -25.88
N SER A 23 -34.45 21.32 -25.64
CA SER A 23 -33.25 21.24 -26.51
C SER A 23 -32.30 22.43 -26.35
N HIS A 24 -31.06 22.16 -25.91
CA HIS A 24 -29.88 22.90 -26.37
C HIS A 24 -28.70 21.92 -26.47
N ALA A 25 -28.51 21.44 -27.68
CA ALA A 25 -27.19 21.06 -28.17
C ALA A 25 -26.35 22.33 -28.26
N SER A 26 -25.12 22.29 -27.78
CA SER A 26 -24.08 23.24 -28.18
C SER A 26 -22.80 22.47 -28.39
N SER A 27 -22.54 22.27 -29.67
CA SER A 27 -21.25 21.99 -30.25
C SER A 27 -20.31 23.15 -29.95
N SER A 28 -19.10 22.88 -29.44
CA SER A 28 -17.98 23.80 -29.63
C SER A 28 -16.88 23.07 -30.38
N THR A 29 -16.87 23.34 -31.67
CA THR A 29 -15.81 23.00 -32.61
C THR A 29 -14.59 23.89 -32.34
N TYR A 30 -13.39 23.34 -32.58
CA TYR A 30 -12.06 23.98 -32.71
C TYR A 30 -11.32 24.43 -31.43
N TYR A 31 -10.25 23.69 -31.09
CA TYR A 31 -8.90 24.07 -31.55
C TYR A 31 -7.99 22.84 -31.65
N SER A 32 -7.65 22.50 -32.88
CA SER A 32 -6.45 21.75 -33.22
C SER A 32 -5.26 22.72 -33.14
N ARG A 33 -4.19 22.32 -32.44
CA ARG A 33 -2.82 22.70 -32.80
C ARG A 33 -1.91 21.50 -32.59
N ILE A 34 -1.80 20.71 -33.65
CA ILE A 34 -0.58 19.99 -33.96
C ILE A 34 0.49 21.05 -34.23
N SER A 35 1.48 21.17 -33.34
CA SER A 35 2.73 21.85 -33.68
C SER A 35 3.71 20.81 -34.19
N VAL A 36 3.72 20.69 -35.52
CA VAL A 36 4.81 20.12 -36.30
C VAL A 36 6.06 20.96 -36.02
N ASN A 37 6.99 20.43 -35.22
CA ASN A 37 8.45 20.71 -35.25
C ASN A 37 9.17 20.05 -34.07
N SER A 38 9.33 18.72 -34.11
CA SER A 38 10.64 18.09 -33.91
C SER A 38 10.60 16.64 -34.39
N LEU A 39 10.14 16.49 -35.64
CA LEU A 39 10.29 15.28 -36.44
C LEU A 39 11.75 15.17 -36.99
N LYS A 40 12.73 15.53 -36.14
CA LYS A 40 14.17 15.56 -36.46
C LYS A 40 15.02 14.58 -35.64
N GLN A 41 14.41 13.67 -34.89
CA GLN A 41 15.15 12.58 -34.22
C GLN A 41 14.64 11.17 -34.56
N ALA A 42 13.66 11.03 -35.46
CA ALA A 42 13.10 9.73 -35.86
C ALA A 42 13.52 9.27 -37.28
N ILE A 43 14.55 9.87 -37.88
CA ILE A 43 15.14 9.40 -39.14
C ILE A 43 16.67 9.41 -39.01
N LEU A 44 17.19 8.52 -38.16
CA LEU A 44 18.43 7.81 -38.45
C LEU A 44 18.07 6.32 -38.51
N HIS A 45 17.52 5.98 -39.67
CA HIS A 45 17.33 4.64 -40.20
C HIS A 45 18.58 3.76 -39.91
N LEU A 46 18.38 2.60 -39.30
CA LEU A 46 18.31 1.32 -40.02
C LEU A 46 19.59 1.00 -40.80
N LEU A 47 20.49 0.19 -40.22
CA LEU A 47 21.08 -1.01 -40.83
C LEU A 47 21.92 -1.81 -39.79
N PRO A 48 22.34 -3.08 -40.03
CA PRO A 48 22.06 -4.26 -39.19
C PRO A 48 23.33 -4.81 -38.46
N PRO A 49 23.22 -5.89 -37.65
CA PRO A 49 24.35 -6.40 -36.86
C PRO A 49 25.14 -7.50 -37.59
N ARG A 50 26.45 -7.63 -37.30
CA ARG A 50 27.30 -8.86 -37.32
C ARG A 50 28.80 -8.50 -37.38
N PRO A 51 29.75 -9.44 -37.14
CA PRO A 51 29.76 -10.61 -36.26
C PRO A 51 31.08 -10.72 -35.42
N ARG A 52 31.11 -11.67 -34.48
CA ARG A 52 32.35 -12.23 -33.89
C ARG A 52 32.94 -13.31 -34.81
N HIS A 53 34.26 -13.34 -35.01
CA HIS A 53 35.02 -14.61 -35.05
C HIS A 53 36.52 -14.43 -34.76
N LYS A 54 37.07 -15.51 -34.21
CA LYS A 54 38.39 -15.77 -33.63
C LYS A 54 39.55 -15.74 -34.63
N LEU A 55 40.77 -15.62 -34.10
CA LEU A 55 41.98 -16.24 -34.65
C LEU A 55 42.85 -16.80 -33.51
N ASN A 56 43.41 -17.98 -33.76
CA ASN A 56 44.06 -18.93 -32.86
C ASN A 56 45.59 -18.73 -32.78
N ASP A 57 46.14 -19.20 -31.65
CA ASP A 57 47.34 -20.05 -31.40
C ASP A 57 48.69 -19.81 -32.13
N GLU A 58 49.77 -19.65 -31.33
CA GLU A 58 50.99 -20.49 -31.23
C GLU A 58 52.10 -19.71 -30.45
N GLU A 59 52.37 -20.11 -29.20
CA GLU A 59 53.58 -20.80 -28.73
C GLU A 59 54.89 -19.98 -28.69
N GLN A 60 55.37 -19.64 -27.49
CA GLN A 60 56.61 -20.22 -26.94
C GLN A 60 56.91 -19.73 -25.51
N GLN A 61 57.56 -20.63 -24.79
CA GLN A 61 57.73 -20.71 -23.35
C GLN A 61 59.17 -20.37 -22.97
N ALA A 62 59.40 -19.52 -21.97
CA ALA A 62 60.63 -19.54 -21.17
C ALA A 62 60.48 -18.73 -19.87
N HIS A 63 60.70 -19.43 -18.75
CA HIS A 63 61.07 -18.88 -17.45
C HIS A 63 62.38 -18.09 -17.53
N ALA A 64 62.48 -16.97 -16.80
CA ALA A 64 63.66 -16.64 -15.98
C ALA A 64 63.37 -15.42 -15.10
N ASP A 65 63.74 -15.56 -13.83
CA ASP A 65 63.80 -14.54 -12.79
C ASP A 65 64.63 -13.32 -13.18
N SER A 66 64.32 -12.15 -12.62
CA SER A 66 65.25 -11.41 -11.74
C SER A 66 64.81 -9.98 -11.48
N ASP A 67 65.17 -9.57 -10.28
CA ASP A 67 64.85 -8.34 -9.57
C ASP A 67 65.37 -7.04 -10.20
N THR A 68 64.92 -5.96 -9.55
CA THR A 68 65.60 -4.69 -9.30
C THR A 68 65.51 -3.53 -10.29
N ASN A 69 64.75 -2.51 -9.84
CA ASN A 69 65.10 -1.09 -9.74
C ASN A 69 65.65 -0.34 -10.98
N SER A 70 64.85 0.60 -11.47
CA SER A 70 65.21 2.03 -11.69
C SER A 70 63.93 2.78 -12.08
N ALA A 71 63.43 3.73 -11.28
CA ALA A 71 63.87 5.12 -11.23
C ALA A 71 63.80 5.83 -12.61
N HIS A 72 62.68 6.50 -12.87
CA HIS A 72 62.56 7.87 -13.42
C HIS A 72 61.05 8.18 -13.57
N GLN A 73 60.49 9.07 -12.75
CA GLN A 73 60.54 10.53 -12.88
C GLN A 73 59.41 11.07 -13.77
N SER A 74 58.33 11.44 -13.07
CA SER A 74 57.52 12.66 -13.21
C SER A 74 56.72 12.94 -14.48
N ILE A 75 55.51 13.45 -14.21
CA ILE A 75 54.61 14.29 -15.02
C ILE A 75 53.48 13.53 -15.73
N ALA A 76 52.36 13.42 -15.03
CA ALA A 76 51.00 13.45 -15.57
C ALA A 76 50.16 14.10 -14.46
N GLU A 77 49.93 15.41 -14.55
CA GLU A 77 48.67 15.98 -15.04
C GLU A 77 47.47 15.62 -14.16
N SER A 78 47.15 16.61 -13.34
CA SER A 78 45.89 16.88 -12.67
C SER A 78 44.67 16.54 -13.52
N ASP A 79 43.78 15.69 -12.98
CA ASP A 79 42.31 15.85 -13.02
C ASP A 79 41.61 14.66 -12.36
N GLU A 80 41.70 14.54 -11.03
CA GLU A 80 40.78 13.71 -10.24
C GLU A 80 40.60 14.31 -8.84
N SER A 81 39.84 15.41 -8.71
CA SER A 81 39.48 15.91 -7.37
C SER A 81 38.21 16.78 -7.32
N SER A 82 37.06 16.27 -7.79
CA SER A 82 35.77 16.95 -7.53
C SER A 82 34.64 16.06 -7.00
N ASP A 83 34.76 14.73 -7.05
CA ASP A 83 33.59 13.86 -6.83
C ASP A 83 33.53 13.24 -5.43
N THR A 84 34.46 13.59 -4.52
CA THR A 84 34.65 12.86 -3.24
C THR A 84 34.04 13.52 -1.99
N GLU A 85 33.31 14.64 -2.08
CA GLU A 85 32.86 15.38 -0.87
C GLU A 85 31.35 15.51 -0.66
N ILE A 86 30.47 14.92 -1.48
CA ILE A 86 29.01 15.15 -1.34
C ILE A 86 28.42 14.34 -0.15
N PHE A 87 29.09 13.28 0.32
CA PHE A 87 28.61 12.43 1.42
C PHE A 87 29.73 12.05 2.39
N SER A 88 30.36 13.05 3.00
CA SER A 88 31.40 12.83 4.01
C SER A 88 30.85 12.02 5.19
N PRO A 89 31.54 10.91 5.59
CA PRO A 89 31.10 10.09 6.70
C PRO A 89 31.15 10.89 8.01
N CYS A 90 30.19 10.65 8.89
CA CYS A 90 30.18 11.26 10.21
C CYS A 90 31.46 10.89 10.99
N PRO A 91 32.19 11.87 11.55
CA PRO A 91 33.42 11.60 12.30
C PRO A 91 33.24 10.74 13.56
N LYS A 92 32.03 10.67 14.13
CA LYS A 92 31.75 9.93 15.38
C LYS A 92 31.38 8.46 15.15
N ASP A 93 30.67 8.17 14.05
CA ASP A 93 30.04 6.87 13.83
C ASP A 93 30.44 6.23 12.48
N GLY A 94 31.19 6.93 11.63
CA GLY A 94 31.58 6.48 10.28
C GLY A 94 30.44 6.39 9.26
N THR A 95 29.20 6.70 9.66
CA THR A 95 28.00 6.55 8.84
C THR A 95 27.82 7.73 7.88
N ARG A 96 27.42 7.44 6.63
CA ARG A 96 27.06 8.45 5.63
C ARG A 96 25.55 8.71 5.69
N VAL A 97 25.17 9.98 5.73
CA VAL A 97 23.77 10.42 5.72
C VAL A 97 23.59 11.41 4.59
N ARG A 98 22.64 11.15 3.69
CA ARG A 98 22.25 12.11 2.65
C ARG A 98 21.43 13.22 3.32
N THR A 99 21.96 14.43 3.32
CA THR A 99 21.27 15.62 3.84
C THR A 99 20.37 16.21 2.76
N LEU A 100 19.21 16.74 3.15
CA LEU A 100 18.25 17.31 2.19
C LEU A 100 18.80 18.52 1.44
N GLU A 101 19.56 19.37 2.13
CA GLU A 101 20.10 20.61 1.58
C GLU A 101 21.26 20.37 0.59
N ALA A 102 21.92 19.20 0.65
CA ALA A 102 22.97 18.83 -0.29
C ALA A 102 22.42 18.31 -1.63
N CYS A 103 21.13 18.00 -1.70
CA CYS A 103 20.51 17.53 -2.94
C CYS A 103 20.09 18.71 -3.82
N PRO A 104 20.30 18.62 -5.16
CA PRO A 104 19.79 19.63 -6.09
C PRO A 104 18.27 19.79 -5.97
N LYS A 105 17.80 21.05 -6.04
CA LYS A 105 16.37 21.39 -6.05
C LYS A 105 15.67 20.65 -7.19
N GLY A 106 14.45 20.18 -6.96
CA GLY A 106 13.73 19.33 -7.91
C GLY A 106 13.35 17.96 -7.31
N TYR A 107 13.13 17.01 -8.22
CA TYR A 107 12.95 15.60 -7.87
C TYR A 107 14.09 14.99 -7.02
N PRO A 108 15.38 15.34 -7.19
CA PRO A 108 16.43 14.79 -6.34
C PRO A 108 16.24 15.14 -4.86
N GLN A 109 15.91 16.41 -4.56
CA GLN A 109 15.60 16.86 -3.21
C GLN A 109 14.29 16.26 -2.68
N LEU A 110 13.24 16.17 -3.51
CA LEU A 110 11.99 15.51 -3.12
C LEU A 110 12.20 14.02 -2.81
N ALA A 111 13.00 13.32 -3.63
CA ALA A 111 13.33 11.92 -3.40
C ALA A 111 14.12 11.74 -2.11
N ALA A 112 15.09 12.63 -1.84
CA ALA A 112 15.80 12.64 -0.56
C ALA A 112 14.85 12.88 0.62
N PHE A 113 13.88 13.78 0.48
CA PHE A 113 12.86 14.05 1.50
C PHE A 113 11.96 12.83 1.75
N LYS A 114 11.38 12.25 0.69
CA LYS A 114 10.54 11.05 0.81
C LYS A 114 11.30 9.85 1.39
N ALA A 115 12.56 9.66 1.00
CA ALA A 115 13.41 8.59 1.52
C ALA A 115 13.93 8.85 2.94
N SER A 116 13.84 10.09 3.42
CA SER A 116 14.42 10.46 4.72
C SER A 116 13.70 9.81 5.90
N GLU A 117 12.37 9.64 5.84
CA GLU A 117 11.58 8.90 6.84
C GLU A 117 10.46 8.10 6.18
N GLN A 118 10.11 6.96 6.79
CA GLN A 118 9.04 6.11 6.29
C GLN A 118 7.67 6.78 6.30
N ASN A 119 7.46 7.73 7.22
CA ASN A 119 6.22 8.51 7.32
C ASN A 119 6.02 9.46 6.13
N PHE A 120 7.10 9.88 5.45
CA PHE A 120 7.05 10.79 4.30
C PHE A 120 6.97 10.06 2.95
N MET A 121 7.06 8.73 2.96
CA MET A 121 6.89 7.88 1.77
C MET A 121 5.41 7.77 1.38
N LEU A 122 4.87 8.92 0.94
CA LEU A 122 3.49 9.07 0.48
C LEU A 122 3.43 9.03 -1.04
N TYR A 123 2.57 8.18 -1.58
CA TYR A 123 2.37 8.02 -3.02
C TYR A 123 0.89 7.89 -3.33
N ARG A 124 0.53 8.22 -4.56
CA ARG A 124 -0.83 8.02 -5.05
C ARG A 124 -1.04 6.56 -5.47
N SER A 125 -2.10 5.92 -5.00
CA SER A 125 -2.45 4.54 -5.35
C SER A 125 -3.15 4.39 -6.70
N PHE A 126 -3.66 5.47 -7.29
CA PHE A 126 -4.37 5.48 -8.56
C PHE A 126 -5.55 4.48 -8.61
N SER A 127 -6.30 4.38 -7.51
CA SER A 127 -7.34 3.36 -7.32
C SER A 127 -8.40 3.38 -8.42
N CYS A 128 -8.83 4.57 -8.84
CA CYS A 128 -9.80 4.73 -9.93
C CYS A 128 -9.24 4.24 -11.28
N VAL A 129 -7.95 4.47 -11.54
CA VAL A 129 -7.29 4.03 -12.79
C VAL A 129 -7.18 2.51 -12.81
N HIS A 130 -6.73 1.90 -11.71
CA HIS A 130 -6.69 0.44 -11.59
C HIS A 130 -8.07 -0.19 -11.79
N ALA A 131 -9.13 0.38 -11.20
CA ALA A 131 -10.49 -0.09 -11.40
C ALA A 131 -10.92 0.00 -12.87
N ARG A 132 -10.62 1.11 -13.57
CA ARG A 132 -10.91 1.25 -15.00
C ARG A 132 -10.20 0.22 -15.87
N LEU A 133 -8.93 -0.07 -15.56
CA LEU A 133 -8.15 -1.08 -16.28
C LEU A 133 -8.71 -2.49 -16.05
N LEU A 134 -9.06 -2.83 -14.80
CA LEU A 134 -9.71 -4.10 -14.46
C LEU A 134 -11.03 -4.27 -15.20
N LEU A 135 -11.91 -3.24 -15.19
CA LEU A 135 -13.18 -3.27 -15.92
C LEU A 135 -12.97 -3.44 -17.44
N ARG A 136 -11.95 -2.79 -18.01
CA ARG A 136 -11.62 -2.93 -19.43
C ARG A 136 -11.18 -4.35 -19.78
N LEU A 137 -10.39 -4.98 -18.91
CA LEU A 137 -9.93 -6.36 -19.08
C LEU A 137 -11.09 -7.36 -18.90
N GLN A 138 -11.96 -7.16 -17.91
CA GLN A 138 -13.18 -7.97 -17.73
C GLN A 138 -14.05 -7.96 -18.97
N ALA A 139 -14.34 -6.77 -19.53
CA ALA A 139 -15.14 -6.67 -20.75
C ALA A 139 -14.48 -7.38 -21.95
N SER A 140 -13.14 -7.33 -22.05
CA SER A 140 -12.41 -8.06 -23.10
C SER A 140 -12.46 -9.57 -22.92
N ILE A 141 -12.29 -10.05 -21.69
CA ILE A 141 -12.37 -11.48 -21.36
C ILE A 141 -13.78 -12.00 -21.66
N GLN A 142 -14.81 -11.28 -21.22
CA GLN A 142 -16.21 -11.64 -21.47
C GLN A 142 -16.55 -11.67 -22.97
N ALA A 143 -15.99 -10.76 -23.76
CA ALA A 143 -16.18 -10.78 -25.21
C ALA A 143 -15.55 -12.01 -25.86
N LEU A 144 -14.33 -12.39 -25.45
CA LEU A 144 -13.64 -13.58 -25.94
C LEU A 144 -14.32 -14.88 -25.48
N GLU A 145 -14.80 -14.93 -24.24
CA GLU A 145 -15.60 -16.04 -23.71
C GLU A 145 -16.89 -16.21 -24.50
N SER A 146 -17.63 -15.12 -24.75
CA SER A 146 -18.84 -15.17 -25.56
C SER A 146 -18.57 -15.58 -27.01
N GLU A 147 -17.44 -15.17 -27.59
CA GLU A 147 -17.02 -15.59 -28.93
C GLU A 147 -16.72 -17.08 -28.96
N LEU A 148 -15.99 -17.60 -27.97
CA LEU A 148 -15.70 -19.03 -27.83
C LEU A 148 -16.97 -19.86 -27.62
N ASP A 149 -17.87 -19.43 -26.73
CA ASP A 149 -19.17 -20.06 -26.50
C ASP A 149 -20.02 -20.11 -27.78
N SER A 150 -19.94 -19.06 -28.61
CA SER A 150 -20.66 -19.03 -29.88
C SER A 150 -20.11 -20.04 -30.88
N LEU A 151 -18.78 -20.19 -30.94
CA LEU A 151 -18.11 -21.21 -31.77
C LEU A 151 -18.44 -22.62 -31.27
N ASP A 152 -18.46 -22.84 -29.96
CA ASP A 152 -18.79 -24.13 -29.36
C ASP A 152 -20.23 -24.54 -29.71
N ARG A 153 -21.18 -23.60 -29.64
CA ARG A 153 -22.58 -23.83 -30.05
C ARG A 153 -22.69 -24.14 -31.54
N LEU A 154 -22.01 -23.37 -32.40
CA LEU A 154 -22.02 -23.56 -33.85
C LEU A 154 -21.43 -24.92 -34.25
N HIS A 155 -20.31 -25.32 -33.64
CA HIS A 155 -19.73 -26.64 -33.88
C HIS A 155 -20.61 -27.79 -33.38
N ASN A 156 -21.38 -27.59 -32.31
CA ASN A 156 -22.28 -28.62 -31.79
C ASN A 156 -23.45 -28.95 -32.73
N GLU A 157 -23.82 -28.06 -33.65
CA GLU A 157 -24.91 -28.28 -34.62
C GLU A 157 -24.56 -29.38 -35.64
N THR A 158 -23.30 -29.43 -36.08
CA THR A 158 -22.83 -30.33 -37.15
C THR A 158 -22.17 -31.59 -36.59
N ALA A 159 -22.30 -32.74 -37.26
CA ALA A 159 -21.65 -33.99 -36.83
C ALA A 159 -20.11 -33.88 -36.82
N GLU A 160 -19.55 -33.22 -37.83
CA GLU A 160 -18.11 -32.92 -37.94
C GLU A 160 -17.64 -31.97 -36.83
N GLY A 161 -18.39 -30.89 -36.58
CA GLY A 161 -18.10 -29.96 -35.47
C GLY A 161 -18.20 -30.63 -34.08
N ARG A 162 -19.12 -31.58 -33.87
CA ARG A 162 -19.15 -32.38 -32.64
C ARG A 162 -17.92 -33.27 -32.48
N SER A 163 -17.40 -33.83 -33.57
CA SER A 163 -16.14 -34.59 -33.54
C SER A 163 -14.95 -33.70 -33.21
N ARG A 164 -14.93 -32.47 -33.75
CA ARG A 164 -13.94 -31.42 -33.44
C ARG A 164 -13.96 -31.05 -31.95
N LEU A 165 -15.14 -30.85 -31.36
CA LEU A 165 -15.30 -30.54 -29.93
C LEU A 165 -14.81 -31.68 -29.00
N ALA A 166 -14.87 -32.93 -29.47
CA ALA A 166 -14.51 -34.10 -28.67
C ALA A 166 -13.02 -34.50 -28.80
N SER A 167 -12.29 -33.98 -29.78
CA SER A 167 -10.89 -34.35 -30.05
C SER A 167 -10.05 -33.13 -30.39
N TRP A 168 -9.02 -32.89 -29.57
CA TRP A 168 -8.06 -31.80 -29.79
C TRP A 168 -7.30 -31.95 -31.12
N ASP A 169 -6.91 -33.17 -31.50
CA ASP A 169 -6.18 -33.41 -32.75
C ASP A 169 -7.03 -33.02 -33.98
N ASN A 170 -8.35 -33.28 -33.91
CA ASN A 170 -9.28 -32.88 -34.97
C ASN A 170 -9.49 -31.35 -34.98
N ASP A 171 -9.49 -30.71 -33.81
CA ASP A 171 -9.59 -29.24 -33.67
C ASP A 171 -8.36 -28.53 -34.22
N VAL A 172 -7.16 -29.04 -33.95
CA VAL A 172 -5.89 -28.48 -34.47
C VAL A 172 -5.86 -28.58 -35.99
N GLY A 173 -6.20 -29.75 -36.56
CA GLY A 173 -6.25 -29.91 -38.02
C GLY A 173 -7.21 -28.93 -38.69
N ALA A 174 -8.43 -28.79 -38.15
CA ALA A 174 -9.40 -27.82 -38.65
C ALA A 174 -8.94 -26.36 -38.49
N CYS A 175 -8.24 -26.03 -37.39
CA CYS A 175 -7.67 -24.70 -37.20
C CYS A 175 -6.57 -24.39 -38.22
N GLU A 176 -5.75 -25.37 -38.64
CA GLU A 176 -4.74 -25.16 -39.68
C GLU A 176 -5.37 -24.79 -41.03
N ASP A 177 -6.45 -25.48 -41.40
CA ASP A 177 -7.23 -25.19 -42.61
C ASP A 177 -7.90 -23.81 -42.57
N GLU A 178 -8.50 -23.45 -41.43
CA GLU A 178 -9.10 -22.12 -41.19
C GLU A 178 -8.05 -21.01 -41.26
N LYS A 179 -6.87 -21.25 -40.70
CA LYS A 179 -5.74 -20.31 -40.72
C LYS A 179 -5.20 -20.10 -42.13
N ALA A 180 -5.17 -21.15 -42.95
CA ALA A 180 -4.82 -21.05 -44.37
C ALA A 180 -5.84 -20.20 -45.16
N GLN A 181 -7.10 -20.19 -44.73
CA GLN A 181 -8.17 -19.34 -45.28
C GLN A 181 -8.18 -17.92 -44.71
N GLY A 182 -7.29 -17.61 -43.75
CA GLY A 182 -7.23 -16.31 -43.09
C GLY A 182 -8.36 -16.07 -42.09
N LEU A 183 -9.06 -17.12 -41.67
CA LEU A 183 -10.11 -17.03 -40.65
C LEU A 183 -9.49 -16.96 -39.24
N ARG A 184 -10.19 -16.30 -38.33
CA ARG A 184 -9.81 -16.30 -36.90
C ARG A 184 -10.15 -17.67 -36.31
N THR A 185 -9.14 -18.36 -35.82
CA THR A 185 -9.28 -19.74 -35.32
C THR A 185 -9.58 -19.77 -33.83
N ARG A 186 -10.16 -20.88 -33.35
CA ARG A 186 -10.34 -21.15 -31.91
C ARG A 186 -9.02 -20.99 -31.13
N GLU A 187 -7.92 -21.51 -31.67
CA GLU A 187 -6.58 -21.39 -31.07
C GLU A 187 -6.18 -19.92 -30.84
N THR A 188 -6.43 -19.03 -31.81
CA THR A 188 -6.09 -17.61 -31.66
C THR A 188 -6.90 -16.91 -30.57
N ILE A 189 -8.18 -17.27 -30.43
CA ILE A 189 -9.06 -16.73 -29.37
C ILE A 189 -8.59 -17.22 -28.00
N LEU A 190 -8.26 -18.52 -27.88
CA LEU A 190 -7.75 -19.11 -26.64
C LEU A 190 -6.40 -18.51 -26.22
N GLU A 191 -5.50 -18.24 -27.17
CA GLU A 191 -4.23 -17.59 -26.88
C GLU A 191 -4.43 -16.13 -26.43
N GLU A 192 -5.32 -15.37 -27.09
CA GLU A 192 -5.64 -14.02 -26.66
C GLU A 192 -6.28 -14.04 -25.26
N LEU A 193 -7.19 -14.98 -25.00
CA LEU A 193 -7.82 -15.16 -23.70
C LEU A 193 -6.77 -15.46 -22.62
N ARG A 194 -5.81 -16.36 -22.89
CA ARG A 194 -4.69 -16.66 -21.99
C ARG A 194 -3.92 -15.41 -21.61
N ILE A 195 -3.59 -14.56 -22.59
CA ILE A 195 -2.87 -13.31 -22.36
C ILE A 195 -3.70 -12.35 -21.50
N LYS A 196 -4.99 -12.16 -21.83
CA LYS A 196 -5.86 -11.22 -21.11
C LYS A 196 -6.16 -11.67 -19.69
N VAL A 197 -6.39 -12.96 -19.46
CA VAL A 197 -6.62 -13.52 -18.12
C VAL A 197 -5.38 -13.34 -17.26
N ASN A 198 -4.18 -13.66 -17.76
CA ASN A 198 -2.94 -13.44 -17.02
C ASN A 198 -2.73 -11.95 -16.66
N GLN A 199 -2.99 -11.04 -17.61
CA GLN A 199 -2.92 -9.59 -17.35
C GLN A 199 -3.93 -9.13 -16.29
N TYR A 200 -5.14 -9.69 -16.33
CA TYR A 200 -6.19 -9.39 -15.36
C TYR A 200 -5.83 -9.90 -13.97
N ASP A 201 -5.38 -11.14 -13.85
CA ASP A 201 -5.01 -11.76 -12.57
C ASP A 201 -3.83 -11.02 -11.92
N GLU A 202 -2.79 -10.70 -12.71
CA GLU A 202 -1.64 -9.94 -12.23
C GLU A 202 -2.05 -8.55 -11.73
N LEU A 203 -2.88 -7.84 -12.50
CA LEU A 203 -3.37 -6.52 -12.12
C LEU A 203 -4.28 -6.59 -10.89
N LEU A 204 -5.12 -7.62 -10.78
CA LEU A 204 -6.05 -7.79 -9.67
C LEU A 204 -5.32 -8.06 -8.35
N ILE A 205 -4.30 -8.91 -8.37
CA ILE A 205 -3.44 -9.18 -7.21
C ILE A 205 -2.73 -7.90 -6.78
N LYS A 206 -2.09 -7.20 -7.72
CA LYS A 206 -1.42 -5.92 -7.43
C LYS A 206 -2.38 -4.85 -6.90
N ALA A 207 -3.59 -4.76 -7.46
CA ALA A 207 -4.62 -3.83 -6.98
C ALA A 207 -5.08 -4.18 -5.56
N ARG A 208 -5.23 -5.47 -5.24
CA ARG A 208 -5.54 -5.93 -3.87
C ARG A 208 -4.42 -5.56 -2.90
N GLU A 209 -3.16 -5.77 -3.28
CA GLU A 209 -2.00 -5.37 -2.47
C GLU A 209 -2.00 -3.86 -2.23
N LEU A 210 -2.29 -3.08 -3.27
CA LEU A 210 -2.38 -1.62 -3.17
C LEU A 210 -3.46 -1.15 -2.20
N VAL A 211 -4.64 -1.78 -2.25
CA VAL A 211 -5.74 -1.52 -1.31
C VAL A 211 -5.38 -1.95 0.13
N GLY A 212 -4.48 -2.93 0.26
CA GLY A 212 -3.94 -3.37 1.54
C GLY A 212 -2.97 -2.38 2.19
N PHE A 213 -2.42 -1.42 1.42
CA PHE A 213 -1.59 -0.36 2.02
C PHE A 213 -2.41 0.55 2.90
N GLN A 214 -1.73 1.10 3.91
CA GLN A 214 -2.37 2.00 4.86
C GLN A 214 -2.42 3.41 4.31
N ARG A 215 -3.47 4.14 4.66
CA ARG A 215 -3.55 5.59 4.42
C ARG A 215 -2.61 6.33 5.36
N PRO A 216 -2.05 7.49 5.02
CA PRO A 216 -1.22 8.27 5.95
C PRO A 216 -2.01 8.79 7.16
N SER A 217 -1.32 9.10 8.26
CA SER A 217 -1.92 9.92 9.34
C SER A 217 -2.18 11.34 8.84
N SER A 218 -3.12 12.05 9.49
CA SER A 218 -3.40 13.45 9.15
C SER A 218 -2.16 14.32 9.36
N ARG A 219 -1.38 14.05 10.40
CA ARG A 219 -0.12 14.74 10.66
C ARG A 219 0.93 14.47 9.59
N ASP A 220 1.16 13.21 9.21
CA ASP A 220 2.21 12.88 8.23
C ASP A 220 1.87 13.47 6.86
N TYR A 221 0.61 13.39 6.43
CA TYR A 221 0.13 14.07 5.24
C TYR A 221 0.32 15.59 5.33
N GLY A 222 -0.06 16.20 6.45
CA GLY A 222 0.11 17.63 6.69
C GLY A 222 1.58 18.08 6.67
N ASN A 223 2.50 17.25 7.18
CA ASN A 223 3.94 17.53 7.13
C ASN A 223 4.47 17.55 5.70
N VAL A 224 4.05 16.59 4.86
CA VAL A 224 4.43 16.56 3.44
C VAL A 224 3.83 17.76 2.71
N CYS A 225 2.54 18.07 2.89
CA CYS A 225 1.93 19.27 2.29
C CYS A 225 2.63 20.57 2.73
N ARG A 226 3.05 20.66 3.99
CA ARG A 226 3.82 21.80 4.50
C ARG A 226 5.17 21.92 3.80
N PHE A 227 5.86 20.80 3.59
CA PHE A 227 7.12 20.76 2.86
C PHE A 227 6.94 21.25 1.42
N PHE A 228 5.93 20.77 0.71
CA PHE A 228 5.61 21.23 -0.65
C PHE A 228 5.30 22.73 -0.68
N ARG A 229 4.46 23.24 0.23
CA ARG A 229 4.16 24.68 0.32
C ARG A 229 5.37 25.55 0.68
N LYS A 230 6.33 25.02 1.45
CA LYS A 230 7.51 25.77 1.91
C LYS A 230 8.64 25.77 0.87
N VAL A 231 8.96 24.60 0.33
CA VAL A 231 10.11 24.41 -0.57
C VAL A 231 9.72 24.54 -2.03
N GLY A 232 8.50 24.13 -2.40
CA GLY A 232 8.04 24.06 -3.78
C GLY A 232 9.01 23.25 -4.66
N PRO A 233 9.31 21.99 -4.33
CA PRO A 233 10.41 21.27 -4.97
C PRO A 233 10.12 20.87 -6.41
N VAL A 234 8.85 20.86 -6.85
CA VAL A 234 8.44 20.43 -8.21
C VAL A 234 7.40 21.43 -8.74
N VAL A 235 7.11 21.38 -10.04
CA VAL A 235 6.06 22.19 -10.67
C VAL A 235 4.66 21.84 -10.14
N GLU A 236 3.71 22.75 -10.29
CA GLU A 236 2.37 22.64 -9.72
C GLU A 236 1.60 21.42 -10.25
N GLU A 237 1.78 21.08 -11.52
CA GLU A 237 1.17 19.91 -12.15
C GLU A 237 1.61 18.61 -11.47
N ASP A 238 2.88 18.54 -11.05
CA ASP A 238 3.44 17.38 -10.37
C ASP A 238 3.15 17.38 -8.86
N GLU A 239 2.70 18.49 -8.29
CA GLU A 239 2.20 18.58 -6.91
C GLU A 239 0.71 18.16 -6.81
N GLU A 240 -0.05 18.26 -7.90
CA GLU A 240 -1.49 18.02 -7.92
C GLU A 240 -1.87 16.64 -7.35
N TYR A 241 -1.01 15.62 -7.44
CA TYR A 241 -1.31 14.30 -6.86
C TYR A 241 -1.61 14.36 -5.35
N LEU A 242 -1.08 15.34 -4.59
CA LEU A 242 -1.35 15.48 -3.16
C LEU A 242 -2.80 15.90 -2.88
N THR A 243 -3.47 16.60 -3.81
CA THR A 243 -4.86 17.05 -3.62
C THR A 243 -5.83 15.88 -3.48
N TRP A 244 -5.49 14.73 -4.05
CA TRP A 244 -6.25 13.47 -3.98
C TRP A 244 -6.04 12.73 -2.65
N ARG A 245 -6.31 13.39 -1.51
CA ARG A 245 -6.03 12.87 -0.15
C ARG A 245 -6.53 11.43 0.08
N GLU A 246 -7.68 11.07 -0.46
CA GLU A 246 -8.30 9.74 -0.31
C GLU A 246 -7.59 8.62 -1.09
N ASP A 247 -6.80 8.98 -2.11
CA ASP A 247 -6.05 8.07 -2.98
C ASP A 247 -4.54 8.08 -2.64
N ILE A 248 -4.15 8.69 -1.51
CA ILE A 248 -2.78 8.64 -1.01
C ILE A 248 -2.60 7.46 -0.07
N ILE A 249 -1.55 6.68 -0.33
CA ILE A 249 -1.08 5.55 0.47
C ILE A 249 0.30 5.82 1.05
N THR A 250 0.62 5.17 2.16
CA THR A 250 1.96 5.14 2.75
C THR A 250 2.60 3.76 2.56
N LEU A 251 3.89 3.74 2.19
CA LEU A 251 4.69 2.49 2.13
C LEU A 251 5.15 2.00 3.51
N ARG A 252 4.79 2.72 4.58
CA ARG A 252 5.10 2.32 5.94
C ARG A 252 4.41 0.99 6.25
N HIS A 253 5.21 -0.05 6.44
CA HIS A 253 4.73 -1.34 6.90
C HIS A 253 4.42 -1.24 8.40
N GLY A 254 3.19 -1.57 8.80
CA GLY A 254 2.85 -1.74 10.21
C GLY A 254 2.37 -0.50 10.96
N ARG A 255 1.14 -0.02 10.67
CA ARG A 255 0.26 0.30 11.82
C ARG A 255 -0.23 -1.00 12.40
N GLU A 256 0.51 -1.49 13.38
CA GLU A 256 -0.01 -2.48 14.32
C GLU A 256 -1.03 -1.85 15.30
N TRP A 257 -1.39 -0.57 15.10
CA TRP A 257 -2.01 0.30 16.11
C TRP A 257 -3.06 1.25 15.53
N ALA A 258 -3.79 0.93 14.45
CA ALA A 258 -4.71 1.89 13.82
C ALA A 258 -5.74 2.52 14.78
N GLY A 259 -6.20 1.80 15.81
CA GLY A 259 -7.10 2.35 16.84
C GLY A 259 -6.39 3.18 17.92
N PHE A 260 -5.13 2.87 18.23
CA PHE A 260 -4.33 3.59 19.22
C PHE A 260 -3.60 4.78 18.60
N ASP A 261 -3.38 4.79 17.29
CA ASP A 261 -2.68 5.87 16.57
C ASP A 261 -3.44 7.18 16.70
N GLY A 262 -4.78 7.17 16.68
CA GLY A 262 -5.58 8.37 16.96
C GLY A 262 -5.36 8.91 18.39
N LEU A 263 -5.34 8.01 19.39
CA LEU A 263 -5.07 8.38 20.79
C LEU A 263 -3.63 8.83 21.00
N VAL A 264 -2.66 8.18 20.37
CA VAL A 264 -1.25 8.58 20.40
C VAL A 264 -1.08 9.90 19.68
N GLU A 265 -1.70 10.10 18.52
CA GLU A 265 -1.61 11.34 17.76
C GLU A 265 -2.19 12.50 18.59
N GLU A 266 -3.30 12.28 19.30
CA GLU A 266 -3.89 13.25 20.23
C GLU A 266 -2.99 13.50 21.46
N LEU A 267 -2.43 12.45 22.06
CA LEU A 267 -1.49 12.56 23.18
C LEU A 267 -0.19 13.24 22.74
N LEU A 268 0.37 12.88 21.58
CA LEU A 268 1.61 13.47 21.06
C LEU A 268 1.39 14.93 20.71
N HIS A 269 0.23 15.29 20.16
CA HIS A 269 -0.15 16.68 19.92
C HIS A 269 -0.26 17.46 21.24
N LYS A 270 -0.81 16.85 22.28
CA LYS A 270 -0.96 17.47 23.61
C LYS A 270 0.36 17.60 24.36
N PHE A 271 1.29 16.67 24.15
CA PHE A 271 2.60 16.63 24.79
C PHE A 271 3.74 17.14 23.88
N ASP A 272 3.43 17.82 22.75
CA ASP A 272 4.41 18.27 21.77
C ASP A 272 5.33 19.35 22.35
N GLY A 273 6.32 18.91 23.11
CA GLY A 273 7.25 19.72 23.86
C GLY A 273 8.70 19.21 23.74
N PRO A 274 9.67 19.94 24.32
CA PRO A 274 11.09 19.61 24.23
C PRO A 274 11.43 18.23 24.81
N LEU A 275 10.61 17.71 25.72
CA LEU A 275 10.77 16.39 26.33
C LEU A 275 10.53 15.25 25.32
N ILE A 276 9.45 15.31 24.55
CA ILE A 276 9.19 14.37 23.45
C ILE A 276 10.36 14.43 22.46
N ARG A 277 10.82 15.63 22.10
CA ARG A 277 11.95 15.81 21.19
C ARG A 277 13.23 15.17 21.72
N PHE A 278 13.52 15.30 23.01
CA PHE A 278 14.68 14.67 23.64
C PHE A 278 14.61 13.14 23.62
N PHE A 279 13.44 12.55 23.88
CA PHE A 279 13.28 11.11 23.93
C PHE A 279 13.21 10.46 22.53
N PHE A 280 12.54 11.09 21.56
CA PHE A 280 12.23 10.48 20.27
C PHE A 280 13.14 10.88 19.11
N CYS A 281 13.91 11.97 19.20
CA CYS A 281 14.86 12.37 18.16
C CYS A 281 16.23 11.73 18.43
N THR A 282 16.78 11.04 17.43
CA THR A 282 18.18 10.56 17.51
C THR A 282 19.14 11.61 16.95
N PRO A 283 20.38 11.68 17.47
CA PRO A 283 21.40 12.59 16.92
C PRO A 283 21.70 12.29 15.43
N ALA A 284 21.50 11.05 14.97
CA ALA A 284 21.63 10.68 13.57
C ALA A 284 20.48 11.20 12.68
N GLN A 285 19.26 11.32 13.22
CA GLN A 285 18.10 11.88 12.51
C GLN A 285 18.13 13.40 12.44
N LEU A 286 18.65 14.07 13.47
CA LEU A 286 18.91 15.51 13.46
C LEU A 286 19.94 15.92 12.39
N ARG A 287 20.71 14.98 11.85
CA ARG A 287 21.65 15.23 10.74
C ARG A 287 21.00 15.23 9.36
N LYS A 288 19.79 14.69 9.20
CA LYS A 288 19.14 14.53 7.88
C LYS A 288 18.64 15.85 7.30
N SER A 289 18.27 16.81 8.16
CA SER A 289 17.85 18.15 7.75
C SER A 289 18.33 19.19 8.75
N THR A 290 18.72 20.35 8.22
CA THR A 290 19.00 21.55 9.02
C THR A 290 17.73 22.36 9.28
N ASP A 291 16.64 22.07 8.56
CA ASP A 291 15.36 22.76 8.71
C ASP A 291 14.64 22.37 10.01
N LYS A 292 14.32 23.38 10.83
CA LYS A 292 13.60 23.22 12.11
C LYS A 292 12.16 22.75 11.95
N ASP A 293 11.58 22.88 10.75
CA ASP A 293 10.18 22.53 10.50
C ASP A 293 9.96 21.07 10.09
N ILE A 294 11.03 20.31 9.81
CA ILE A 294 10.94 18.90 9.43
C ILE A 294 11.36 18.04 10.61
N TYR A 295 10.38 17.36 11.21
CA TYR A 295 10.58 16.54 12.40
C TYR A 295 10.83 15.07 12.05
N TYR A 296 11.96 14.55 12.53
CA TYR A 296 12.39 13.17 12.33
C TYR A 296 12.21 12.37 13.62
N TYR A 297 11.25 11.46 13.66
CA TYR A 297 11.00 10.60 14.80
C TYR A 297 11.60 9.21 14.59
N SER A 298 12.28 8.66 15.59
CA SER A 298 12.80 7.29 15.51
C SER A 298 11.67 6.27 15.70
N PRO A 299 11.34 5.44 14.67
CA PRO A 299 10.23 4.50 14.78
C PRO A 299 10.45 3.48 15.89
N THR A 300 11.69 3.04 16.12
CA THR A 300 12.02 2.05 17.15
C THR A 300 11.85 2.59 18.57
N ARG A 301 12.15 3.86 18.82
CA ARG A 301 11.95 4.48 20.14
C ARG A 301 10.48 4.80 20.40
N VAL A 302 9.76 5.25 19.37
CA VAL A 302 8.31 5.45 19.43
C VAL A 302 7.62 4.14 19.81
N SER A 303 7.92 3.04 19.11
CA SER A 303 7.36 1.72 19.44
C SER A 303 7.73 1.24 20.84
N LYS A 304 8.98 1.45 21.30
CA LYS A 304 9.38 1.08 22.67
C LYS A 304 8.62 1.84 23.75
N LEU A 305 8.44 3.16 23.59
CA LEU A 305 7.72 3.97 24.56
C LEU A 305 6.23 3.65 24.56
N VAL A 306 5.63 3.46 23.37
CA VAL A 306 4.25 2.99 23.23
C VAL A 306 4.07 1.67 23.96
N ASN A 307 4.93 0.68 23.72
CA ASN A 307 4.86 -0.60 24.40
C ASN A 307 5.06 -0.46 25.91
N ALA A 308 5.97 0.41 26.37
CA ALA A 308 6.17 0.69 27.79
C ALA A 308 4.92 1.31 28.44
N PHE A 309 4.31 2.32 27.81
CA PHE A 309 3.06 2.92 28.27
C PHE A 309 1.96 1.87 28.43
N ILE A 310 1.84 0.96 27.47
CA ILE A 310 0.82 -0.08 27.48
C ILE A 310 1.08 -1.10 28.57
N THR A 311 2.34 -1.48 28.78
CA THR A 311 2.70 -2.34 29.92
C THR A 311 2.36 -1.68 31.25
N ILE A 312 2.55 -0.37 31.39
CA ILE A 312 2.18 0.38 32.60
C ILE A 312 0.65 0.39 32.79
N VAL A 313 -0.11 0.65 31.72
CA VAL A 313 -1.58 0.63 31.77
C VAL A 313 -2.11 -0.75 32.17
N ILE A 314 -1.60 -1.82 31.56
CA ILE A 314 -1.99 -3.21 31.89
C ILE A 314 -1.63 -3.53 33.34
N PHE A 315 -0.41 -3.18 33.78
CA PHE A 315 0.02 -3.37 35.17
C PHE A 315 -0.89 -2.63 36.16
N ALA A 316 -1.21 -1.36 35.88
CA ALA A 316 -2.10 -0.57 36.71
C ALA A 316 -3.51 -1.18 36.78
N LEU A 317 -4.05 -1.66 35.65
CA LEU A 317 -5.37 -2.32 35.61
C LEU A 317 -5.39 -3.65 36.37
N LEU A 318 -4.27 -4.39 36.41
CA LEU A 318 -4.16 -5.61 37.21
C LEU A 318 -4.01 -5.32 38.71
N ALA A 319 -3.24 -4.29 39.07
CA ALA A 319 -2.95 -3.97 40.47
C ALA A 319 -4.07 -3.17 41.18
N ALA A 320 -4.71 -2.23 40.48
CA ALA A 320 -5.70 -1.31 41.05
C ALA A 320 -6.89 -2.01 41.73
N PRO A 321 -7.52 -3.06 41.17
CA PRO A 321 -8.63 -3.73 41.84
C PRO A 321 -8.17 -4.56 43.04
N VAL A 322 -6.97 -5.14 43.01
CA VAL A 322 -6.41 -5.83 44.19
C VAL A 322 -6.21 -4.84 45.35
N LEU A 323 -5.64 -3.67 45.06
CA LEU A 323 -5.46 -2.60 46.05
C LEU A 323 -6.80 -2.02 46.52
N SER A 324 -7.72 -1.76 45.60
CA SER A 324 -9.07 -1.27 45.91
C SER A 324 -9.81 -2.26 46.81
N MET A 325 -9.67 -3.56 46.54
CA MET A 325 -10.29 -4.61 47.32
C MET A 325 -9.65 -4.75 48.70
N TYR A 326 -8.32 -4.61 48.82
CA TYR A 326 -7.63 -4.60 50.11
C TYR A 326 -8.13 -3.47 51.03
N HIS A 327 -8.29 -2.27 50.49
CA HIS A 327 -8.87 -1.14 51.23
C HIS A 327 -10.32 -1.44 51.67
N LEU A 328 -11.11 -2.04 50.79
CA LEU A 328 -12.53 -2.33 51.06
C LEU A 328 -12.72 -3.49 52.05
N SER A 329 -11.83 -4.49 52.03
CA SER A 329 -11.78 -5.61 52.98
C SER A 329 -11.48 -5.15 54.41
N THR A 330 -10.79 -4.01 54.57
CA THR A 330 -10.57 -3.40 55.89
C THR A 330 -11.87 -2.90 56.52
N LEU A 331 -12.90 -2.61 55.70
CA LEU A 331 -14.22 -2.16 56.12
C LEU A 331 -15.17 -3.36 56.22
N LYS A 332 -15.28 -3.98 57.41
CA LYS A 332 -16.17 -5.12 57.68
C LYS A 332 -17.65 -4.72 57.71
N THR A 333 -18.21 -4.39 56.56
CA THR A 333 -19.63 -4.00 56.41
C THR A 333 -20.28 -4.74 55.25
N HIS A 334 -21.57 -5.06 55.36
CA HIS A 334 -22.32 -5.73 54.28
C HIS A 334 -22.35 -4.92 52.98
N GLU A 335 -22.35 -3.59 53.07
CA GLU A 335 -22.28 -2.67 51.92
C GLU A 335 -20.95 -2.79 51.15
N ALA A 336 -19.87 -3.19 51.83
CA ALA A 336 -18.56 -3.38 51.21
C ALA A 336 -18.56 -4.56 50.21
N ILE A 337 -19.41 -5.56 50.39
CA ILE A 337 -19.50 -6.73 49.50
C ILE A 337 -20.10 -6.33 48.15
N PHE A 338 -21.20 -5.57 48.16
CA PHE A 338 -21.81 -5.07 46.92
C PHE A 338 -20.87 -4.12 46.17
N SER A 339 -20.17 -3.24 46.91
CA SER A 339 -19.15 -2.38 46.33
C SER A 339 -17.96 -3.18 45.77
N ALA A 340 -17.55 -4.26 46.43
CA ALA A 340 -16.50 -5.17 45.95
C ALA A 340 -16.87 -5.80 44.61
N ILE A 341 -18.07 -6.39 44.51
CA ILE A 341 -18.58 -6.99 43.27
C ILE A 341 -18.65 -5.94 42.14
N GLY A 342 -19.08 -4.72 42.46
CA GLY A 342 -19.10 -3.60 41.50
C GLY A 342 -17.70 -3.25 40.97
N VAL A 343 -16.71 -3.14 41.87
CA VAL A 343 -15.30 -2.91 41.51
C VAL A 343 -14.80 -4.03 40.59
N LEU A 344 -15.08 -5.30 40.89
CA LEU A 344 -14.66 -6.42 40.04
C LEU A 344 -15.23 -6.33 38.62
N MET A 345 -16.54 -6.07 38.50
CA MET A 345 -17.21 -5.98 37.20
C MET A 345 -16.65 -4.82 36.36
N VAL A 346 -16.47 -3.65 36.99
CA VAL A 346 -15.93 -2.46 36.31
C VAL A 346 -14.49 -2.69 35.86
N PHE A 347 -13.60 -3.17 36.74
CA PHE A 347 -12.20 -3.39 36.37
C PHE A 347 -12.00 -4.55 35.39
N THR A 348 -12.86 -5.57 35.42
CA THR A 348 -12.88 -6.64 34.40
C THR A 348 -13.24 -6.07 33.04
N LEU A 349 -14.26 -5.22 32.97
CA LEU A 349 -14.68 -4.58 31.73
C LEU A 349 -13.59 -3.62 31.20
N LEU A 350 -12.98 -2.82 32.09
CA LEU A 350 -11.87 -1.93 31.74
C LEU A 350 -10.64 -2.71 31.25
N PHE A 351 -10.30 -3.83 31.88
CA PHE A 351 -9.21 -4.70 31.44
C PHE A 351 -9.48 -5.30 30.06
N ALA A 352 -10.67 -5.84 29.83
CA ALA A 352 -11.07 -6.38 28.53
C ALA A 352 -11.05 -5.29 27.44
N ALA A 353 -11.58 -4.09 27.73
CA ALA A 353 -11.56 -2.95 26.83
C ALA A 353 -10.13 -2.47 26.53
N ALA A 354 -9.28 -2.36 27.55
CA ALA A 354 -7.90 -1.95 27.40
C ALA A 354 -7.09 -2.97 26.60
N MET A 355 -7.24 -4.28 26.85
CA MET A 355 -6.58 -5.30 26.02
C MET A 355 -7.11 -5.29 24.58
N ALA A 356 -8.42 -5.12 24.36
CA ALA A 356 -8.97 -5.01 23.01
C ALA A 356 -8.41 -3.81 22.24
N ALA A 357 -8.26 -2.66 22.92
CA ALA A 357 -7.85 -1.41 22.30
C ALA A 357 -6.31 -1.26 22.19
N LEU A 358 -5.56 -1.78 23.15
CA LEU A 358 -4.11 -1.59 23.29
C LEU A 358 -3.27 -2.80 22.90
N THR A 359 -3.88 -3.93 22.53
CA THR A 359 -3.10 -5.12 22.15
C THR A 359 -3.65 -5.79 20.90
N LYS A 360 -2.80 -6.58 20.23
CA LYS A 360 -3.18 -7.41 19.07
C LYS A 360 -3.81 -8.75 19.51
N ALA A 361 -4.38 -8.80 20.71
CA ALA A 361 -4.93 -10.04 21.24
C ALA A 361 -6.02 -10.58 20.31
N ARG A 362 -5.88 -11.83 19.88
CA ARG A 362 -6.94 -12.52 19.13
C ARG A 362 -8.17 -12.66 20.02
N ARG A 363 -9.36 -12.80 19.42
CA ARG A 363 -10.62 -12.94 20.17
C ARG A 363 -10.54 -14.01 21.26
N HIS A 364 -9.92 -15.15 20.98
CA HIS A 364 -9.75 -16.23 21.96
C HIS A 364 -8.72 -15.91 23.05
N GLU A 365 -7.66 -15.16 22.75
CA GLU A 365 -6.67 -14.71 23.74
C GLU A 365 -7.32 -13.72 24.72
N LEU A 366 -8.18 -12.83 24.21
CA LEU A 366 -8.93 -11.88 25.04
C LEU A 366 -9.91 -12.59 25.99
N PHE A 367 -10.61 -13.62 25.51
CA PHE A 367 -11.49 -14.43 26.37
C PHE A 367 -10.71 -15.19 27.44
N ALA A 368 -9.61 -15.84 27.08
CA ALA A 368 -8.78 -16.59 28.02
C ALA A 368 -8.21 -15.67 29.12
N ALA A 369 -7.65 -14.52 28.72
CA ALA A 369 -7.07 -13.57 29.66
C ALA A 369 -8.12 -12.90 30.56
N SER A 370 -9.31 -12.57 30.03
CA SER A 370 -10.41 -12.04 30.84
C SER A 370 -10.94 -13.08 31.84
N ALA A 371 -11.08 -14.35 31.43
CA ALA A 371 -11.50 -15.43 32.31
C ALA A 371 -10.48 -15.69 33.43
N ALA A 372 -9.18 -15.72 33.10
CA ALA A 372 -8.11 -15.84 34.09
C ALA A 372 -8.13 -14.69 35.10
N TYR A 373 -8.31 -13.46 34.60
CA TYR A 373 -8.39 -12.28 35.44
C TYR A 373 -9.60 -12.30 36.39
N CYS A 374 -10.79 -12.65 35.88
CA CYS A 374 -11.98 -12.87 36.70
C CYS A 374 -11.74 -13.92 37.78
N ALA A 375 -11.12 -15.05 37.42
CA ALA A 375 -10.84 -16.12 38.37
C ALA A 375 -9.95 -15.65 39.53
N VAL A 376 -8.89 -14.88 39.25
CA VAL A 376 -8.02 -14.31 40.29
C VAL A 376 -8.79 -13.38 41.22
N LEU A 377 -9.63 -12.49 40.67
CA LEU A 377 -10.42 -11.55 41.44
C LEU A 377 -11.50 -12.24 42.31
N VAL A 378 -12.15 -13.29 41.79
CA VAL A 378 -13.14 -14.08 42.52
C VAL A 378 -12.49 -14.94 43.62
N VAL A 379 -11.30 -15.48 43.38
CA VAL A 379 -10.54 -16.17 44.45
C VAL A 379 -10.15 -15.18 45.54
N PHE A 380 -9.76 -13.96 45.17
CA PHE A 380 -9.40 -12.93 46.14
C PHE A 380 -10.60 -12.54 47.01
N ILE A 381 -11.79 -12.30 46.45
CA ILE A 381 -13.00 -11.99 47.25
C ILE A 381 -13.36 -13.13 48.19
N GLY A 382 -13.24 -14.39 47.73
CA GLY A 382 -13.51 -15.58 48.56
C GLY A 382 -12.50 -15.76 49.68
N SER A 383 -11.23 -15.39 49.46
CA SER A 383 -10.15 -15.52 50.43
C SER A 383 -10.09 -14.37 51.44
N THR A 384 -10.47 -13.15 51.05
CA THR A 384 -10.46 -11.99 51.96
C THR A 384 -11.60 -11.99 52.97
N GLY A 385 -12.44 -13.03 52.95
CA GLY A 385 -13.34 -13.40 54.04
C GLY A 385 -14.10 -12.21 54.62
N PHE A 386 -15.14 -11.74 53.92
CA PHE A 386 -16.15 -10.84 54.51
C PHE A 386 -17.05 -11.57 55.52
N ASN A 387 -16.50 -12.50 56.30
CA ASN A 387 -17.17 -13.21 57.39
C ASN A 387 -17.12 -12.41 58.69
#